data_AF-A0A3D4NNY4-F1
#
_entry.id   AF-A0A3D4NNY4-F1
#
_cell.length_a   1.000
_cell.length_b   1.000
_cell.length_c   1.000
_cell.angle_alpha   90.00
_cell.angle_beta   90.00
_cell.angle_gamma   90.00
#
_symmetry.space_group_name_H-M   'P 1'
#
loop_
_entity.id
_entity.type
_entity.pdbx_description
1 polymer ?
#
loop_
_entity_poly.entity_id
_entity_poly.type
_entity_poly.pdbx_seq_one_letter_code
_entity_poly.pdbx_strand_id
1 'polypeptide(L)' 'PGGSRAVGLANGHNRLSIVLPCHRVIGADGSLTGYGGGQPRKAFLLRLEKAAVQLTEHLAF' A
#
# COMPACT_ATOMS: atom_id res chain seq x y z
N PRO A 1 -20.23 -3.18 5.31
CA PRO A 1 -19.61 -4.40 4.74
C PRO A 1 -20.18 -4.68 3.33
N GLY A 2 -19.39 -5.19 2.37
CA GLY A 2 -19.87 -5.57 1.02
C GLY A 2 -19.30 -4.78 -0.18
N GLY A 3 -18.51 -3.73 0.05
CA GLY A 3 -17.96 -2.87 -1.01
C GLY A 3 -16.51 -3.15 -1.41
N SER A 4 -15.88 -4.24 -0.95
CA SER A 4 -14.44 -4.48 -1.12
C SER A 4 -13.96 -4.46 -2.57
N ARG A 5 -14.76 -5.03 -3.49
CA ARG A 5 -14.46 -5.01 -4.93
C ARG A 5 -14.50 -3.59 -5.51
N ALA A 6 -15.52 -2.81 -5.15
CA ALA A 6 -15.64 -1.42 -5.61
C ALA A 6 -14.49 -0.55 -5.09
N VAL A 7 -14.13 -0.72 -3.82
CA VAL A 7 -12.97 -0.03 -3.20
C VAL A 7 -11.67 -0.44 -3.89
N GLY A 8 -11.45 -1.72 -4.17
CA GLY A 8 -10.26 -2.20 -4.88
C GLY A 8 -10.13 -1.59 -6.28
N LEU A 9 -11.23 -1.52 -7.03
CA LEU A 9 -11.27 -0.89 -8.36
C LEU A 9 -11.00 0.62 -8.28
N ALA A 10 -11.65 1.33 -7.34
CA ALA A 10 -11.42 2.75 -7.14
C ALA A 10 -9.95 3.07 -6.80
N ASN A 11 -9.34 2.26 -5.93
CA ASN A 11 -7.91 2.37 -5.60
C ASN A 11 -7.00 2.04 -6.78
N GLY A 12 -7.38 1.07 -7.62
CA GLY A 12 -6.66 0.73 -8.84
C GLY A 12 -6.62 1.85 -9.88
N HIS A 13 -7.66 2.69 -9.94
CA HIS A 13 -7.76 3.85 -10.83
C HIS A 13 -7.20 5.16 -10.26
N ASN A 14 -6.57 5.10 -9.08
CA ASN A 14 -6.01 6.29 -8.43
C ASN A 14 -4.85 6.91 -9.23
N ARG A 15 -5.05 8.12 -9.76
CA ARG A 15 -4.04 8.89 -10.52
C ARG A 15 -3.02 9.61 -9.63
N LEU A 16 -3.29 9.73 -8.34
CA LEU A 16 -2.40 10.34 -7.34
C LEU A 16 -1.81 9.26 -6.44
N SER A 17 -1.16 8.27 -7.06
CA SER A 17 -0.48 7.19 -6.33
C SER A 17 0.54 7.75 -5.33
N ILE A 18 0.84 7.00 -4.27
CA ILE A 18 1.70 7.41 -3.14
C ILE A 18 1.03 8.44 -2.21
N VAL A 19 0.54 9.57 -2.74
CA VAL A 19 -0.15 10.61 -1.94
C VAL A 19 -1.45 10.06 -1.37
N LEU A 20 -2.28 9.48 -2.24
CA LEU A 20 -3.36 8.58 -1.83
C LEU A 20 -2.74 7.17 -1.73
N PRO A 21 -2.58 6.60 -0.52
CA PRO A 21 -1.70 5.46 -0.27
C PRO A 21 -2.34 4.12 -0.70
N CYS A 22 -2.74 4.02 -1.96
CA CYS A 22 -3.36 2.83 -2.54
C CYS A 22 -2.44 1.59 -2.52
N HIS A 23 -1.13 1.77 -2.36
CA HIS A 23 -0.17 0.68 -2.13
C HIS A 23 -0.35 -0.01 -0.76
N ARG A 24 -1.08 0.60 0.19
CA ARG A 24 -1.37 -0.02 1.51
C ARG A 24 -2.58 -0.94 1.51
N VAL A 25 -3.38 -0.94 0.45
CA VAL A 25 -4.58 -1.80 0.35
C VAL A 25 -4.17 -3.18 -0.13
N ILE A 26 -4.43 -4.23 0.64
CA ILE A 26 -3.99 -5.61 0.32
C ILE A 26 -5.16 -6.60 0.38
N GLY A 27 -4.94 -7.82 -0.11
CA GLY A 27 -5.90 -8.91 0.03
C GLY A 27 -6.15 -9.26 1.50
N ALA A 28 -7.35 -9.75 1.81
CA ALA A 28 -7.70 -10.16 3.17
C ALA A 28 -6.85 -11.34 3.69
N ASP A 29 -6.26 -12.10 2.77
CA ASP A 29 -5.29 -13.17 3.01
C ASP A 29 -3.84 -12.66 3.17
N GLY A 30 -3.63 -11.35 3.13
CA GLY A 30 -2.31 -10.72 3.19
C GLY A 30 -1.59 -10.66 1.84
N SER A 31 -2.20 -11.15 0.76
CA SER A 31 -1.58 -11.12 -0.57
C SER A 31 -1.45 -9.70 -1.10
N LEU A 32 -0.32 -9.41 -1.74
CA LEU A 32 -0.19 -8.23 -2.59
C LEU A 32 -0.99 -8.48 -3.85
N THR A 33 -2.05 -7.70 -4.07
CA THR A 33 -2.91 -7.72 -5.27
C THR A 33 -3.07 -6.30 -5.77
N GLY A 34 -3.15 -6.10 -7.10
CA GLY A 34 -3.54 -4.83 -7.72
C GLY A 34 -2.66 -3.61 -7.38
N TYR A 35 -2.07 -2.99 -8.40
CA TYR A 35 -1.46 -1.67 -8.25
C TYR A 35 -1.27 -1.06 -9.64
N GLY A 36 -1.72 0.18 -9.85
CA GLY A 36 -1.51 0.87 -11.14
C GLY A 36 -0.03 0.99 -11.51
N GLY A 37 0.85 1.06 -10.51
CA GLY A 37 2.30 1.06 -10.69
C GLY A 37 2.97 -0.33 -10.72
N GLY A 38 2.21 -1.42 -10.70
CA GLY A 38 2.73 -2.79 -10.65
C GLY A 38 3.20 -3.25 -9.26
N GLN A 39 3.03 -4.54 -9.00
CA GLN A 39 3.29 -5.16 -7.70
C GLN A 39 4.70 -4.93 -7.12
N PRO A 40 5.79 -4.94 -7.92
CA PRO A 40 7.13 -4.69 -7.38
C PRO A 40 7.26 -3.30 -6.74
N ARG A 41 6.63 -2.27 -7.32
CA ARG A 41 6.65 -0.91 -6.76
C ARG A 41 5.84 -0.84 -5.47
N LYS A 42 4.69 -1.53 -5.42
CA LYS A 42 3.89 -1.65 -4.19
C LYS A 42 4.68 -2.28 -3.05
N ALA A 43 5.35 -3.40 -3.31
CA ALA A 43 6.21 -4.07 -2.33
C ALA A 43 7.37 -3.17 -1.87
N PHE A 44 8.00 -2.45 -2.80
CA PHE A 44 9.06 -1.50 -2.49
C PHE A 44 8.59 -0.39 -1.55
N LEU A 45 7.43 0.24 -1.84
CA LEU A 45 6.86 1.31 -1.02
C LEU A 45 6.52 0.82 0.39
N LEU A 46 5.92 -0.36 0.53
CA LEU A 46 5.64 -0.96 1.83
C LEU A 46 6.92 -1.22 2.64
N ARG A 47 7.98 -1.69 1.99
CA ARG A 47 9.29 -1.87 2.64
C ARG A 47 9.90 -0.54 3.07
N LEU A 48 9.78 0.51 2.26
CA LEU A 48 10.26 1.85 2.59
C LEU A 48 9.54 2.39 3.84
N GLU A 49 8.21 2.24 3.90
CA GLU A 49 7.42 2.63 5.07
C GLU A 49 7.82 1.88 6.32
N LYS A 50 8.04 0.56 6.21
CA LYS A 50 8.54 -0.26 7.34
C LYS A 50 9.90 0.24 7.84
N ALA A 51 10.84 0.51 6.94
CA ALA A 51 12.17 1.02 7.31
C ALA A 51 12.08 2.39 8.00
N ALA A 52 11.20 3.28 7.53
CA ALA A 52 10.98 4.59 8.14
C ALA A 52 10.44 4.48 9.58
N VAL A 53 9.51 3.57 9.84
CA VAL A 53 9.02 3.29 11.21
C VAL A 53 10.16 2.80 12.09
N GLN A 54 10.94 1.82 11.63
CA GLN A 54 12.04 1.25 12.41
C GLN A 54 13.12 2.29 12.75
N LEU A 55 13.49 3.15 11.79
CA LEU A 55 14.43 4.25 12.05
C LEU A 55 13.89 5.23 13.09
N THR A 56 12.60 5.56 13.02
CA THR A 56 11.96 6.45 14.00
C THR A 56 12.00 5.84 15.38
N GLU A 57 11.72 4.53 15.51
CA GLU A 57 11.84 3.81 16.78
C GLU A 57 13.28 3.82 17.29
N HIS A 58 14.26 3.47 16.46
CA HIS A 58 15.68 3.43 16.86
C HIS A 58 16.25 4.79 17.28
N LEU A 59 15.75 5.89 16.73
CA LEU A 59 16.17 7.25 17.06
C LEU A 59 15.37 7.87 18.21
N ALA A 60 14.26 7.25 18.63
CA ALA A 60 13.41 7.69 19.71
C ALA A 60 13.81 7.10 21.09
N PHE A 61 14.95 6.42 21.18
CA PHE A 61 15.59 5.95 22.42
C PHE A 61 16.80 6.80 22.78
#